data_AF-A0A955ZM22-F1
#
_entry.id   AF-A0A955ZM22-F1
#
_cell.length_a   1.000
_cell.length_b   1.000
_cell.length_c   1.000
_cell.angle_alpha   90.00
_cell.angle_beta   90.00
_cell.angle_gamma   90.00
#
_symmetry.space_group_name_H-M   'P 1'
#
loop_
_entity.id
_entity.type
_entity.pdbx_description
1 polymer ?
#
loop_
_entity_poly.entity_id
_entity_poly.type
_entity_poly.pdbx_seq_one_letter_code
_entity_poly.pdbx_strand_id
1 'polypeptide(L)'
;MVVSDAVKLYAFDEDTEGLELVPLAARRALDHAGLKMSRKGWRSLPLAARRSIVDLGSARTVDVATVARACKPAEPAAERGDVVEDPPAKAPPQVVTQAFGTERPIADAVWAGLSPLDRYVLWKVASKGRAERMAAAYQEIVGASALSTHLAPGGGVRMVDVAEKIATQRTAIAESRVTMGGEAFARLERADAPKGDVLGTARLAGIMAAKRTADLIPLCHPIALTRVAVELKLEPGERSVHVTATVEAFDRTGVEMEALVAASTAALTVYDMLKAFDRSMQISGTRLVAKSGGRSGDYRR
;
A
#
# COMPACT_ATOMS: atom_id res chain seq x y z
N MET A 1 -2.55 -23.26 18.66
CA MET A 1 -3.47 -23.61 17.56
C MET A 1 -3.77 -22.32 16.80
N VAL A 2 -3.17 -22.14 15.63
CA VAL A 2 -3.46 -20.98 14.77
C VAL A 2 -3.99 -21.56 13.46
N VAL A 3 -5.31 -21.51 13.29
CA VAL A 3 -5.95 -21.78 12.00
C VAL A 3 -6.34 -20.42 11.45
N SER A 4 -5.54 -19.91 10.52
CA SER A 4 -5.92 -18.78 9.67
C SER A 4 -6.46 -19.37 8.38
N ASP A 5 -7.73 -19.75 8.38
CA ASP A 5 -8.44 -20.50 7.32
C ASP A 5 -8.91 -19.60 6.15
N ALA A 6 -8.11 -18.60 5.78
CA ALA A 6 -8.37 -17.80 4.58
C ALA A 6 -7.53 -18.34 3.41
N VAL A 7 -8.09 -19.32 2.71
CA VAL A 7 -7.56 -19.81 1.43
C VAL A 7 -7.44 -18.64 0.46
N LYS A 8 -6.26 -18.39 -0.12
CA LYS A 8 -6.08 -17.29 -1.09
C LYS A 8 -6.79 -17.64 -2.41
N LEU A 9 -7.96 -17.05 -2.60
CA LEU A 9 -8.78 -17.13 -3.81
C LEU A 9 -8.83 -15.76 -4.47
N TYR A 10 -8.87 -15.74 -5.80
CA TYR A 10 -9.10 -14.51 -6.55
C TYR A 10 -10.59 -14.30 -6.75
N ALA A 11 -11.06 -13.04 -6.80
CA ALA A 11 -12.47 -12.72 -6.98
C ALA A 11 -13.04 -13.26 -8.32
N PHE A 12 -12.18 -13.48 -9.30
CA PHE A 12 -12.52 -14.07 -10.59
C PHE A 12 -12.27 -15.59 -10.68
N ASP A 13 -11.90 -16.24 -9.57
CA ASP A 13 -12.04 -17.68 -9.45
C ASP A 13 -13.52 -18.00 -9.16
N GLU A 14 -14.21 -18.55 -10.15
CA GLU A 14 -15.60 -18.98 -10.04
C GLU A 14 -15.76 -20.04 -8.91
N ASP A 15 -16.79 -19.90 -8.07
CA ASP A 15 -17.16 -20.80 -6.96
C ASP A 15 -16.15 -20.85 -5.78
N THR A 16 -16.27 -19.88 -4.87
CA THR A 16 -15.28 -19.59 -3.82
C THR A 16 -15.48 -20.36 -2.50
N GLU A 17 -16.70 -20.77 -2.14
CA GLU A 17 -16.95 -21.42 -0.85
C GLU A 17 -16.86 -22.95 -0.92
N GLY A 18 -17.32 -23.56 -2.02
CA GLY A 18 -17.36 -25.02 -2.20
C GLY A 18 -16.11 -25.62 -2.82
N LEU A 19 -15.25 -24.80 -3.44
CA LEU A 19 -14.10 -25.23 -4.25
C LEU A 19 -14.50 -26.30 -5.28
N GLU A 20 -15.64 -26.16 -5.94
CA GLU A 20 -16.13 -27.13 -6.94
C GLU A 20 -15.38 -27.04 -8.28
N LEU A 21 -14.69 -25.94 -8.49
CA LEU A 21 -13.71 -25.72 -9.54
C LEU A 21 -12.31 -25.73 -8.94
N VAL A 22 -11.31 -25.96 -9.79
CA VAL A 22 -9.89 -25.91 -9.38
C VAL A 22 -9.46 -24.44 -9.44
N PRO A 23 -9.26 -23.75 -8.30
CA PRO A 23 -8.81 -22.35 -8.31
C PRO A 23 -7.38 -22.25 -8.83
N LEU A 24 -6.94 -21.04 -9.17
CA LEU A 24 -5.61 -20.86 -9.78
C LEU A 24 -4.47 -21.20 -8.83
N ALA A 25 -4.63 -21.01 -7.53
CA ALA A 25 -3.66 -21.47 -6.54
C ALA A 25 -3.54 -23.01 -6.51
N ALA A 26 -4.65 -23.75 -6.47
CA ALA A 26 -4.59 -25.21 -6.59
C ALA A 26 -4.01 -25.65 -7.95
N ARG A 27 -4.32 -24.92 -9.03
CA ARG A 27 -3.76 -25.19 -10.35
C ARG A 27 -2.23 -25.01 -10.34
N ARG A 28 -1.71 -23.96 -9.71
CA ARG A 28 -0.26 -23.77 -9.52
C ARG A 28 0.37 -24.96 -8.78
N ALA A 29 -0.26 -25.41 -7.69
CA ALA A 29 0.24 -26.55 -6.93
C ALA A 29 0.33 -27.83 -7.78
N LEU A 30 -0.73 -28.13 -8.54
CA LEU A 30 -0.80 -29.29 -9.43
C LEU A 30 0.23 -29.21 -10.57
N ASP A 31 0.37 -28.04 -11.18
CA ASP A 31 1.32 -27.75 -12.24
C ASP A 31 2.78 -27.96 -11.77
N HIS A 32 3.14 -27.49 -10.57
CA HIS A 32 4.46 -27.75 -9.96
C HIS A 32 4.67 -29.24 -9.62
N ALA A 33 3.61 -29.96 -9.25
CA ALA A 33 3.67 -31.39 -8.97
C ALA A 33 3.64 -32.26 -10.25
N GLY A 34 3.51 -31.67 -11.45
CA GLY A 34 3.37 -32.41 -12.70
C GLY A 34 2.09 -33.25 -12.75
N LEU A 35 0.99 -32.75 -12.17
CA LEU A 35 -0.29 -33.45 -12.06
C LEU A 35 -1.39 -32.76 -12.86
N LYS A 36 -2.14 -33.54 -13.64
CA LYS A 36 -3.36 -33.11 -14.31
C LYS A 36 -4.56 -33.68 -13.57
N MET A 37 -5.30 -32.78 -12.91
CA MET A 37 -6.54 -33.12 -12.21
C MET A 37 -7.76 -32.76 -13.06
N SER A 38 -8.62 -33.76 -13.31
CA SER A 38 -9.92 -33.54 -13.93
C SER A 38 -10.90 -32.89 -12.93
N ARG A 39 -11.97 -32.25 -13.41
CA ARG A 39 -12.99 -31.66 -12.51
C ARG A 39 -13.66 -32.72 -11.62
N LYS A 40 -13.89 -33.93 -12.17
CA LYS A 40 -14.45 -35.05 -11.41
C LYS A 40 -13.48 -35.53 -10.32
N GLY A 41 -12.20 -35.70 -10.66
CA GLY A 41 -11.15 -36.07 -9.70
C GLY A 41 -10.98 -35.03 -8.61
N TRP A 42 -11.00 -33.74 -8.94
CA TRP A 42 -10.94 -32.66 -7.96
C TRP A 42 -12.12 -32.70 -6.98
N ARG A 43 -13.35 -32.83 -7.48
CA ARG A 43 -14.57 -32.86 -6.66
C ARG A 43 -14.68 -34.09 -5.76
N SER A 44 -14.07 -35.20 -6.14
CA SER A 44 -14.01 -36.40 -5.32
C SER A 44 -13.15 -36.22 -4.05
N LEU A 45 -12.24 -35.24 -4.03
CA LEU A 45 -11.40 -34.98 -2.88
C LEU A 45 -12.22 -34.35 -1.73
N PRO A 46 -11.97 -34.76 -0.47
CA PRO A 46 -12.52 -34.07 0.69
C PRO A 46 -12.21 -32.57 0.64
N LEU A 47 -13.14 -31.73 1.10
CA LEU A 47 -12.96 -30.28 1.09
C LEU A 47 -11.67 -29.85 1.80
N ALA A 48 -11.29 -30.52 2.89
CA ALA A 48 -10.03 -30.27 3.60
C ALA A 48 -8.79 -30.53 2.72
N ALA A 49 -8.81 -31.57 1.88
CA ALA A 49 -7.73 -31.84 0.93
C ALA A 49 -7.69 -30.78 -0.18
N ARG A 50 -8.86 -30.37 -0.69
CA ARG A 50 -8.96 -29.26 -1.66
C ARG A 50 -8.38 -27.96 -1.09
N ARG A 51 -8.75 -27.57 0.13
CA ARG A 51 -8.21 -26.39 0.84
C ARG A 51 -6.70 -26.49 1.02
N SER A 52 -6.20 -27.62 1.50
CA SER A 52 -4.77 -27.86 1.68
C SER A 52 -3.98 -27.70 0.36
N ILE A 53 -4.50 -28.19 -0.76
CA ILE A 53 -3.85 -28.01 -2.08
C ILE A 53 -3.82 -26.54 -2.49
N VAL A 54 -4.89 -25.78 -2.19
CA VAL A 54 -4.90 -24.33 -2.48
C VAL A 54 -3.89 -23.59 -1.62
N ASP A 55 -3.75 -23.93 -0.33
CA ASP A 55 -2.76 -23.32 0.57
C ASP A 55 -1.32 -23.59 0.12
N LEU A 56 -1.03 -24.83 -0.27
CA LEU A 56 0.26 -25.21 -0.85
C LEU A 56 0.57 -24.43 -2.13
N GLY A 57 -0.46 -24.19 -2.95
CA GLY A 57 -0.36 -23.37 -4.15
C GLY A 57 -0.23 -21.87 -3.89
N SER A 58 -0.58 -21.41 -2.69
CA SER A 58 -0.49 -20.01 -2.29
C SER A 58 0.84 -19.66 -1.63
N ALA A 59 1.57 -20.68 -1.15
CA ALA A 59 2.88 -20.52 -0.54
C ALA A 59 3.93 -20.00 -1.53
N ARG A 60 4.99 -19.36 -1.00
CA ARG A 60 6.12 -18.86 -1.83
C ARG A 60 6.76 -19.99 -2.64
N THR A 61 6.90 -21.16 -2.02
CA THR A 61 7.41 -22.39 -2.63
C THR A 61 6.37 -23.49 -2.48
N VAL A 62 6.12 -24.24 -3.55
CA VAL A 62 5.16 -25.34 -3.54
C VAL A 62 5.85 -26.61 -3.01
N ASP A 63 5.31 -27.20 -1.93
CA ASP A 63 5.72 -28.52 -1.48
C ASP A 63 5.04 -29.61 -2.34
N VAL A 64 5.73 -29.98 -3.43
CA VAL A 64 5.25 -30.95 -4.41
C VAL A 64 4.96 -32.34 -3.82
N ALA A 65 5.69 -32.75 -2.78
CA ALA A 65 5.51 -34.07 -2.16
C ALA A 65 4.19 -34.11 -1.36
N THR A 66 3.87 -33.03 -0.66
CA THR A 66 2.61 -32.90 0.06
C THR A 66 1.42 -32.74 -0.90
N VAL A 67 1.59 -31.99 -2.00
CA VAL A 67 0.56 -31.90 -3.07
C VAL A 67 0.25 -33.29 -3.64
N ALA A 68 1.29 -34.03 -4.04
CA ALA A 68 1.11 -35.37 -4.60
C ALA A 68 0.38 -36.32 -3.63
N ARG A 69 0.68 -36.22 -2.32
CA ARG A 69 0.00 -37.01 -1.28
C ARG A 69 -1.47 -36.62 -1.14
N ALA A 70 -1.78 -35.32 -1.15
CA ALA A 70 -3.13 -34.81 -1.04
C ALA A 70 -4.01 -35.21 -2.24
N CYS A 71 -3.43 -35.39 -3.42
CA CYS A 71 -4.14 -35.81 -4.63
C CYS A 71 -4.38 -37.32 -4.74
N LYS A 72 -3.72 -38.17 -3.95
CA LYS A 72 -3.84 -39.64 -4.04
C LYS A 72 -5.28 -40.17 -3.97
N PRO A 73 -6.18 -39.63 -3.11
CA PRO A 73 -7.55 -40.14 -3.00
C PRO A 73 -8.48 -39.70 -4.14
N ALA A 74 -8.00 -38.97 -5.16
CA ALA A 74 -8.86 -38.47 -6.22
C ALA A 74 -9.39 -39.60 -7.12
N GLU A 75 -10.67 -39.53 -7.47
CA GLU A 75 -11.38 -40.44 -8.36
C GLU A 75 -12.12 -39.66 -9.48
N PRO A 76 -11.70 -39.80 -10.75
CA PRO A 76 -10.54 -40.57 -11.22
C PRO A 76 -9.21 -39.98 -10.74
N ALA A 77 -8.19 -40.84 -10.66
CA ALA A 77 -6.85 -40.46 -10.23
C ALA A 77 -6.26 -39.34 -11.11
N ALA A 78 -5.40 -38.52 -10.50
CA ALA A 78 -4.66 -37.50 -11.23
C ALA A 78 -3.71 -38.14 -12.25
N GLU A 79 -3.69 -37.59 -13.46
CA GLU A 79 -2.79 -38.03 -14.53
C GLU A 79 -1.43 -37.34 -14.40
N ARG A 80 -0.37 -37.98 -14.91
CA ARG A 80 0.94 -37.33 -15.03
C ARG A 80 0.92 -36.31 -16.17
N GLY A 81 1.44 -35.12 -15.90
CA GLY A 81 1.67 -34.07 -16.87
C GLY A 81 3.07 -33.50 -16.73
N ASP A 82 3.33 -32.43 -17.48
CA ASP A 82 4.59 -31.70 -17.41
C ASP A 82 4.64 -30.87 -16.12
N VAL A 83 5.83 -30.77 -15.54
CA VAL A 83 6.11 -29.82 -14.46
C VAL A 83 6.16 -28.42 -15.07
N VAL A 84 5.38 -27.51 -14.52
CA VAL A 84 5.34 -26.10 -14.95
C VAL A 84 5.80 -25.22 -13.80
N GLU A 85 6.93 -24.55 -14.01
CA GLU A 85 7.51 -23.62 -13.05
C GLU A 85 6.81 -22.24 -13.07
N ASP A 86 7.05 -21.46 -12.02
CA ASP A 86 6.55 -20.09 -11.99
C ASP A 86 7.28 -19.20 -13.01
N PRO A 87 6.60 -18.18 -13.55
CA PRO A 87 7.24 -17.16 -14.36
C PRO A 87 8.43 -16.47 -13.65
N PRO A 88 9.45 -16.02 -14.41
CA PRO A 88 10.62 -15.35 -13.86
C PRO A 88 10.25 -14.11 -13.04
N ALA A 89 10.94 -13.89 -11.93
CA ALA A 89 10.62 -12.79 -11.02
C ALA A 89 11.04 -11.42 -11.54
N LYS A 90 12.08 -11.33 -12.39
CA LYS A 90 12.71 -10.06 -12.75
C LYS A 90 11.82 -9.18 -13.66
N ALA A 91 11.18 -9.79 -14.65
CA ALA A 91 10.40 -9.08 -15.66
C ALA A 91 9.26 -9.97 -16.19
N PRO A 92 8.13 -9.38 -16.62
CA PRO A 92 7.02 -10.13 -17.19
C PRO A 92 7.44 -10.83 -18.49
N PRO A 93 7.11 -12.12 -18.67
CA PRO A 93 7.32 -12.82 -19.93
C PRO A 93 6.63 -12.12 -21.10
N GLN A 94 7.15 -12.34 -22.31
CA GLN A 94 6.58 -11.74 -23.52
C GLN A 94 5.09 -12.07 -23.72
N VAL A 95 4.66 -13.28 -23.38
CA VAL A 95 3.24 -13.67 -23.44
C VAL A 95 2.36 -12.78 -22.53
N VAL A 96 2.87 -12.35 -21.38
CA VAL A 96 2.16 -11.46 -20.46
C VAL A 96 2.12 -10.06 -21.05
N THR A 97 3.25 -9.50 -21.48
CA THR A 97 3.29 -8.14 -22.01
C THR A 97 2.47 -7.98 -23.29
N GLN A 98 2.47 -8.98 -24.17
CA GLN A 98 1.64 -8.98 -25.38
C GLN A 98 0.15 -9.11 -25.07
N ALA A 99 -0.24 -10.00 -24.15
CA ALA A 99 -1.65 -10.24 -23.85
C ALA A 99 -2.32 -9.04 -23.15
N PHE A 100 -1.62 -8.37 -22.23
CA PHE A 100 -2.15 -7.19 -21.55
C PHE A 100 -1.96 -5.89 -22.34
N GLY A 101 -0.94 -5.84 -23.21
CA GLY A 101 -0.73 -4.76 -24.17
C GLY A 101 -0.52 -3.39 -23.53
N THR A 102 -0.72 -2.35 -24.33
CA THR A 102 -0.56 -0.95 -23.93
C THR A 102 -1.70 -0.42 -23.09
N GLU A 103 -2.87 -1.05 -23.14
CA GLU A 103 -4.05 -0.67 -22.34
C GLU A 103 -3.91 -1.09 -20.87
N ARG A 104 -3.12 -2.13 -20.58
CA ARG A 104 -2.90 -2.68 -19.23
C ARG A 104 -1.42 -2.95 -18.99
N PRO A 105 -0.56 -1.93 -19.04
CA PRO A 105 0.88 -2.13 -18.96
C PRO A 105 1.28 -2.63 -17.57
N ILE A 106 2.12 -3.66 -17.52
CA ILE A 106 2.70 -4.17 -16.27
C ILE A 106 4.18 -3.81 -16.27
N ALA A 107 4.56 -2.80 -15.49
CA ALA A 107 5.95 -2.39 -15.36
C ALA A 107 6.77 -3.47 -14.63
N ASP A 108 8.05 -3.64 -15.03
CA ASP A 108 9.00 -4.59 -14.43
C ASP A 108 9.06 -4.46 -12.90
N ALA A 109 9.04 -3.22 -12.40
CA ALA A 109 9.04 -2.92 -10.97
C ALA A 109 7.82 -3.48 -10.23
N VAL A 110 6.64 -3.40 -10.85
CA VAL A 110 5.39 -3.94 -10.30
C VAL A 110 5.45 -5.46 -10.34
N TRP A 111 5.80 -6.03 -11.49
CA TRP A 111 5.95 -7.48 -11.68
C TRP A 111 6.93 -8.13 -10.67
N ALA A 112 8.08 -7.50 -10.47
CA ALA A 112 9.09 -7.97 -9.52
C ALA A 112 8.60 -7.93 -8.06
N GLY A 113 7.64 -7.05 -7.76
CA GLY A 113 7.01 -6.96 -6.44
C GLY A 113 5.88 -7.96 -6.19
N LEU A 114 5.37 -8.62 -7.23
CA LEU A 114 4.28 -9.59 -7.11
C LEU A 114 4.72 -10.87 -6.37
N SER A 115 3.76 -11.57 -5.75
CA SER A 115 4.04 -12.90 -5.22
C SER A 115 4.24 -13.91 -6.37
N PRO A 116 4.89 -15.06 -6.12
CA PRO A 116 5.00 -16.13 -7.11
C PRO A 116 3.63 -16.57 -7.66
N LEU A 117 2.62 -16.68 -6.79
CA LEU A 117 1.24 -16.99 -7.21
C LEU A 117 0.65 -15.91 -8.12
N ASP A 118 0.81 -14.63 -7.78
CA ASP A 118 0.25 -13.53 -8.59
C ASP A 118 0.89 -13.48 -9.98
N ARG A 119 2.21 -13.72 -10.08
CA ARG A 119 2.91 -13.86 -11.37
C ARG A 119 2.38 -15.05 -12.16
N TYR A 120 2.24 -16.21 -11.51
CA TYR A 120 1.70 -17.42 -12.12
C TYR A 120 0.29 -17.17 -12.67
N VAL A 121 -0.58 -16.51 -11.89
CA VAL A 121 -1.95 -16.20 -12.26
C VAL A 121 -2.00 -15.30 -13.48
N LEU A 122 -1.27 -14.18 -13.48
CA LEU A 122 -1.19 -13.26 -14.62
C LEU A 122 -0.67 -13.97 -15.88
N TRP A 123 0.33 -14.82 -15.75
CA TRP A 123 0.82 -15.65 -16.87
C TRP A 123 -0.22 -16.66 -17.36
N LYS A 124 -0.94 -17.33 -16.46
CA LYS A 124 -1.94 -18.33 -16.81
C LYS A 124 -3.12 -17.71 -17.56
N VAL A 125 -3.63 -16.58 -17.07
CA VAL A 125 -4.72 -15.87 -17.74
C VAL A 125 -4.25 -15.19 -19.04
N ALA A 126 -3.01 -14.72 -19.12
CA ALA A 126 -2.45 -14.22 -20.38
C ALA A 126 -2.34 -15.34 -21.44
N SER A 127 -2.02 -16.56 -21.01
CA SER A 127 -1.82 -17.69 -21.92
C SER A 127 -3.12 -18.36 -22.37
N LYS A 128 -4.17 -18.35 -21.55
CA LYS A 128 -5.40 -19.15 -21.77
C LYS A 128 -6.71 -18.46 -21.37
N GLY A 129 -6.68 -17.22 -20.88
CA GLY A 129 -7.84 -16.52 -20.35
C GLY A 129 -8.66 -15.79 -21.42
N ARG A 130 -9.94 -15.55 -21.12
CA ARG A 130 -10.79 -14.63 -21.90
C ARG A 130 -10.51 -13.18 -21.49
N ALA A 131 -10.80 -12.23 -22.38
CA ALA A 131 -10.53 -10.80 -22.17
C ALA A 131 -11.07 -10.24 -20.84
N GLU A 132 -12.29 -10.64 -20.45
CA GLU A 132 -12.92 -10.23 -19.18
C GLU A 132 -12.15 -10.73 -17.95
N ARG A 133 -11.73 -12.01 -17.96
CA ARG A 133 -10.96 -12.60 -16.86
C ARG A 133 -9.57 -11.99 -16.76
N MET A 134 -8.97 -11.62 -17.89
CA MET A 134 -7.71 -10.86 -17.91
C MET A 134 -7.90 -9.46 -17.32
N ALA A 135 -8.99 -8.76 -17.66
CA ALA A 135 -9.29 -7.45 -17.09
C ALA A 135 -9.46 -7.52 -15.56
N ALA A 136 -10.23 -8.49 -15.07
CA ALA A 136 -10.42 -8.72 -13.64
C ALA A 136 -9.10 -9.04 -12.92
N ALA A 137 -8.30 -9.95 -13.48
CA ALA A 137 -6.99 -10.30 -12.93
C ALA A 137 -6.04 -9.10 -12.87
N TYR A 138 -6.03 -8.25 -13.89
CA TYR A 138 -5.22 -7.04 -13.89
C TYR A 138 -5.69 -6.07 -12.78
N GLN A 139 -6.98 -5.81 -12.66
CA GLN A 139 -7.49 -4.88 -11.64
C GLN A 139 -7.21 -5.38 -10.22
N GLU A 140 -7.43 -6.67 -9.95
CA GLU A 140 -7.26 -7.25 -8.63
C GLU A 140 -5.79 -7.40 -8.23
N ILE A 141 -4.90 -7.74 -9.17
CA ILE A 141 -3.48 -8.02 -8.86
C ILE A 141 -2.61 -6.77 -9.06
N VAL A 142 -2.75 -6.11 -10.19
CA VAL A 142 -1.92 -4.96 -10.59
C VAL A 142 -2.55 -3.65 -10.14
N GLY A 143 -3.87 -3.49 -10.35
CA GLY A 143 -4.63 -2.31 -9.92
C GLY A 143 -4.62 -2.13 -8.40
N ALA A 144 -4.76 -3.22 -7.64
CA ALA A 144 -4.62 -3.18 -6.18
C ALA A 144 -3.16 -2.96 -5.74
N SER A 145 -2.17 -3.51 -6.44
CA SER A 145 -0.75 -3.30 -6.11
C SER A 145 -0.26 -1.87 -6.35
N ALA A 146 -0.96 -1.08 -7.17
CA ALA A 146 -0.69 0.35 -7.34
C ALA A 146 -1.29 1.22 -6.22
N LEU A 147 -2.25 0.70 -5.45
CA LEU A 147 -3.02 1.42 -4.42
C LEU A 147 -2.91 0.85 -2.99
N SER A 148 -2.40 -0.36 -2.81
CA SER A 148 -2.45 -1.09 -1.54
C SER A 148 -1.07 -1.44 -1.00
N THR A 149 -0.45 -0.49 -0.32
CA THR A 149 0.59 -0.80 0.67
C THR A 149 -0.05 -1.24 2.01
N HIS A 150 -1.31 -0.88 2.29
CA HIS A 150 -1.90 -0.99 3.63
C HIS A 150 -2.97 -2.07 3.86
N LEU A 151 -3.28 -2.92 2.87
CA LEU A 151 -4.28 -4.00 3.05
C LEU A 151 -3.61 -5.38 3.12
N ALA A 152 -4.14 -6.22 4.01
CA ALA A 152 -3.81 -7.64 4.12
C ALA A 152 -4.61 -8.46 3.09
N PRO A 153 -4.21 -9.72 2.79
CA PRO A 153 -4.92 -10.62 1.87
C PRO A 153 -6.38 -10.97 2.24
N GLY A 154 -6.94 -10.43 3.32
CA GLY A 154 -8.35 -10.58 3.73
C GLY A 154 -9.08 -9.25 3.96
N GLY A 155 -8.58 -8.14 3.42
CA GLY A 155 -9.19 -6.80 3.59
C GLY A 155 -8.91 -6.12 4.94
N GLY A 156 -8.22 -6.81 5.86
CA GLY A 156 -7.76 -6.22 7.12
C GLY A 156 -6.69 -5.15 6.88
N VAL A 157 -6.77 -4.06 7.65
CA VAL A 157 -5.80 -2.97 7.60
C VAL A 157 -4.49 -3.44 8.26
N ARG A 158 -3.35 -3.24 7.59
CA ARG A 158 -2.02 -3.57 8.13
C ARG A 158 -0.98 -2.49 7.83
N MET A 159 0.01 -2.42 8.70
CA MET A 159 1.24 -1.68 8.44
C MET A 159 2.09 -2.47 7.42
N VAL A 160 2.72 -1.76 6.48
CA VAL A 160 3.60 -2.37 5.46
C VAL A 160 4.86 -2.89 6.12
N ASP A 161 5.29 -4.11 5.83
CA ASP A 161 6.63 -4.52 6.23
C ASP A 161 7.69 -3.81 5.35
N VAL A 162 8.63 -3.13 6.00
CA VAL A 162 9.72 -2.41 5.36
C VAL A 162 11.10 -3.00 5.71
N ALA A 163 11.17 -4.13 6.42
CA ALA A 163 12.43 -4.68 6.94
C ALA A 163 13.51 -4.91 5.87
N GLU A 164 13.13 -5.40 4.70
CA GLU A 164 14.03 -5.68 3.57
C GLU A 164 14.37 -4.45 2.73
N LYS A 165 13.73 -3.30 2.98
CA LYS A 165 14.04 -2.06 2.24
C LYS A 165 15.34 -1.45 2.77
N ILE A 166 16.15 -0.93 1.85
CA ILE A 166 17.38 -0.21 2.20
C ILE A 166 16.99 1.17 2.75
N ALA A 167 17.59 1.54 3.89
CA ALA A 167 17.45 2.87 4.45
C ALA A 167 18.20 3.88 3.56
N THR A 168 17.55 5.00 3.24
CA THR A 168 18.13 6.08 2.43
C THR A 168 17.76 7.41 3.04
N GLN A 169 18.44 8.48 2.64
CA GLN A 169 17.99 9.83 2.98
C GLN A 169 16.60 10.09 2.40
N ARG A 170 15.74 10.71 3.21
CA ARG A 170 14.36 11.07 2.89
C ARG A 170 14.14 12.52 3.26
N THR A 171 13.46 13.24 2.40
CA THR A 171 13.00 14.60 2.69
C THR A 171 11.56 14.75 2.23
N ALA A 172 10.75 15.44 3.01
CA ALA A 172 9.42 15.86 2.61
C ALA A 172 9.17 17.31 3.02
N ILE A 173 8.49 18.05 2.15
CA ILE A 173 8.05 19.42 2.37
C ILE A 173 6.54 19.44 2.20
N ALA A 174 5.84 19.90 3.24
CA ALA A 174 4.40 20.11 3.22
C ALA A 174 4.08 21.55 3.61
N GLU A 175 2.92 22.03 3.18
CA GLU A 175 2.43 23.36 3.53
C GLU A 175 0.99 23.30 4.05
N SER A 176 0.59 24.36 4.76
CA SER A 176 -0.79 24.64 5.18
C SER A 176 -0.99 26.16 5.28
N ARG A 177 -2.24 26.62 5.31
CA ARG A 177 -2.58 28.05 5.34
C ARG A 177 -3.70 28.31 6.34
N VAL A 178 -3.56 29.37 7.13
CA VAL A 178 -4.61 29.85 8.03
C VAL A 178 -5.02 31.26 7.63
N THR A 179 -6.23 31.42 7.10
CA THR A 179 -6.79 32.73 6.74
C THR A 179 -7.69 33.24 7.87
N MET A 180 -7.67 34.56 8.12
CA MET A 180 -8.38 35.18 9.24
C MET A 180 -8.87 36.60 8.96
N GLY A 181 -9.72 37.12 9.84
CA GLY A 181 -10.19 38.49 9.87
C GLY A 181 -9.10 39.50 10.21
N GLY A 182 -9.35 40.77 9.90
CA GLY A 182 -8.38 41.85 10.07
C GLY A 182 -7.93 42.06 11.52
N GLU A 183 -8.83 41.87 12.50
CA GLU A 183 -8.48 42.02 13.92
C GLU A 183 -7.47 40.94 14.36
N ALA A 184 -7.75 39.66 14.09
CA ALA A 184 -6.85 38.56 14.41
C ALA A 184 -5.49 38.70 13.70
N PHE A 185 -5.51 39.12 12.44
CA PHE A 185 -4.28 39.35 11.67
C PHE A 185 -3.43 40.50 12.23
N ALA A 186 -4.06 41.63 12.58
CA ALA A 186 -3.36 42.77 13.17
C ALA A 186 -2.67 42.40 14.50
N ARG A 187 -3.25 41.47 15.28
CA ARG A 187 -2.61 40.95 16.50
C ARG A 187 -1.36 40.14 16.23
N LEU A 188 -1.35 39.36 15.14
CA LEU A 188 -0.15 38.64 14.70
C LEU A 188 0.95 39.61 14.29
N GLU A 189 0.63 40.65 13.50
CA GLU A 189 1.60 41.65 13.06
C GLU A 189 2.24 42.41 14.22
N ARG A 190 1.46 42.69 15.26
CA ARG A 190 1.91 43.40 16.46
C ARG A 190 2.54 42.49 17.52
N ALA A 191 2.45 41.17 17.34
CA ALA A 191 2.84 40.16 18.31
C ALA A 191 2.23 40.39 19.72
N ASP A 192 0.97 40.83 19.79
CA ASP A 192 0.30 41.26 21.04
C ASP A 192 -0.93 40.40 21.40
N ALA A 193 -0.96 39.14 20.97
CA ALA A 193 -1.99 38.19 21.36
C ALA A 193 -1.90 37.91 22.89
N PRO A 194 -3.02 37.89 23.64
CA PRO A 194 -3.01 37.64 25.10
C PRO A 194 -2.44 36.29 25.51
N LYS A 195 -2.43 35.31 24.60
CA LYS A 195 -1.87 33.98 24.83
C LYS A 195 -0.35 33.91 24.61
N GLY A 196 0.30 35.02 24.23
CA GLY A 196 1.74 35.11 24.00
C GLY A 196 2.14 34.90 22.54
N ASP A 197 3.36 34.42 22.33
CA ASP A 197 3.96 34.25 20.99
C ASP A 197 3.25 33.16 20.19
N VAL A 198 2.36 33.58 19.30
CA VAL A 198 1.56 32.69 18.44
C VAL A 198 2.45 31.91 17.47
N LEU A 199 3.39 32.57 16.80
CA LEU A 199 4.20 31.95 15.76
C LEU A 199 5.25 31.00 16.35
N GLY A 200 5.87 31.38 17.46
CA GLY A 200 6.78 30.50 18.20
C GLY A 200 6.08 29.27 18.77
N THR A 201 4.90 29.45 19.36
CA THR A 201 4.09 28.32 19.90
C THR A 201 3.66 27.37 18.77
N ALA A 202 3.17 27.90 17.65
CA ALA A 202 2.78 27.09 16.49
C ALA A 202 3.97 26.34 15.87
N ARG A 203 5.15 26.97 15.81
CA ARG A 203 6.39 26.33 15.36
C ARG A 203 6.77 25.14 16.23
N LEU A 204 6.76 25.33 17.55
CA LEU A 204 7.07 24.27 18.51
C LEU A 204 6.06 23.13 18.42
N ALA A 205 4.77 23.45 18.32
CA ALA A 205 3.71 22.46 18.16
C ALA A 205 3.90 21.61 16.90
N GLY A 206 4.22 22.23 15.76
CA GLY A 206 4.54 21.51 14.52
C GLY A 206 5.75 20.57 14.66
N ILE A 207 6.83 21.01 15.31
CA ILE A 207 8.01 20.17 15.58
C ILE A 207 7.68 18.99 16.51
N MET A 208 6.88 19.23 17.55
CA MET A 208 6.44 18.18 18.47
C MET A 208 5.54 17.16 17.77
N ALA A 209 4.64 17.63 16.91
CA ALA A 209 3.70 16.79 16.17
C ALA A 209 4.41 15.88 15.17
N ALA A 210 5.41 16.39 14.44
CA ALA A 210 6.22 15.59 13.52
C ALA A 210 6.79 14.33 14.21
N LYS A 211 7.33 14.50 15.42
CA LYS A 211 7.92 13.40 16.21
C LYS A 211 6.89 12.39 16.75
N ARG A 212 5.61 12.73 16.74
CA ARG A 212 4.49 11.91 17.23
C ARG A 212 3.59 11.41 16.10
N THR A 213 4.02 11.53 14.85
CA THR A 213 3.20 11.16 13.68
C THR A 213 2.72 9.72 13.74
N ALA A 214 3.58 8.78 14.15
CA ALA A 214 3.21 7.37 14.30
C ALA A 214 2.19 7.10 15.42
N ASP A 215 2.07 7.99 16.41
CA ASP A 215 1.04 7.91 17.46
C ASP A 215 -0.33 8.39 16.95
N LEU A 216 -0.33 9.25 15.91
CA LEU A 216 -1.52 9.91 15.38
C LEU A 216 -2.08 9.21 14.13
N ILE A 217 -1.20 8.68 13.27
CA ILE A 217 -1.57 8.06 12.01
C ILE A 217 -1.39 6.53 12.13
N PRO A 218 -2.48 5.74 12.23
CA PRO A 218 -2.43 4.35 12.71
C PRO A 218 -1.47 3.39 12.00
N LEU A 219 -1.11 3.65 10.74
CA LEU A 219 -0.28 2.76 9.92
C LEU A 219 1.06 3.37 9.53
N CYS A 220 1.41 4.52 10.10
CA CYS A 220 2.75 5.07 9.94
C CYS A 220 3.75 4.29 10.77
N HIS A 221 4.92 4.04 10.19
CA HIS A 221 6.04 3.50 10.95
C HIS A 221 6.57 4.55 11.93
N PRO A 222 7.09 4.14 13.09
CA PRO A 222 7.99 4.99 13.85
C PRO A 222 9.26 5.25 13.03
N ILE A 223 9.59 6.53 12.81
CA ILE A 223 10.76 6.96 12.03
C ILE A 223 11.70 7.77 12.91
N ALA A 224 13.00 7.48 12.82
CA ALA A 224 14.03 8.29 13.47
C ALA A 224 14.32 9.56 12.66
N LEU A 225 13.60 10.65 12.98
CA LEU A 225 13.76 11.93 12.29
C LEU A 225 15.13 12.55 12.57
N THR A 226 15.79 13.03 11.53
CA THR A 226 17.10 13.69 11.63
C THR A 226 16.97 15.21 11.69
N ARG A 227 15.95 15.78 11.04
CA ARG A 227 15.65 17.22 11.07
C ARG A 227 14.16 17.48 10.92
N VAL A 228 13.65 18.44 11.67
CA VAL A 228 12.31 19.02 11.50
C VAL A 228 12.43 20.53 11.53
N ALA A 229 12.01 21.20 10.46
CA ALA A 229 11.94 22.64 10.35
C ALA A 229 10.50 23.05 10.04
N VAL A 230 9.94 23.97 10.83
CA VAL A 230 8.62 24.54 10.61
C VAL A 230 8.79 26.04 10.47
N GLU A 231 8.32 26.61 9.38
CA GLU A 231 8.38 28.03 9.04
C GLU A 231 6.96 28.58 8.95
N LEU A 232 6.73 29.74 9.57
CA LEU A 232 5.45 30.44 9.52
C LEU A 232 5.70 31.84 8.99
N LYS A 233 5.01 32.19 7.91
CA LYS A 233 5.13 33.47 7.21
C LYS A 233 3.78 34.16 7.20
N LEU A 234 3.75 35.42 7.63
CA LEU A 234 2.56 36.27 7.51
C LEU A 234 2.41 36.74 6.06
N GLU A 235 1.19 36.74 5.56
CA GLU A 235 0.85 37.20 4.21
C GLU A 235 -0.25 38.28 4.28
N PRO A 236 0.13 39.57 4.42
CA PRO A 236 -0.82 40.66 4.66
C PRO A 236 -1.89 40.83 3.58
N GLY A 237 -1.55 40.57 2.32
CA GLY A 237 -2.49 40.66 1.20
C GLY A 237 -3.65 39.67 1.32
N GLU A 238 -3.41 38.49 1.90
CA GLU A 238 -4.42 37.45 2.11
C GLU A 238 -4.93 37.38 3.55
N ARG A 239 -4.35 38.19 4.46
CA ARG A 239 -4.56 38.12 5.91
C ARG A 239 -4.46 36.69 6.42
N SER A 240 -3.34 36.06 6.08
CA SER A 240 -3.12 34.65 6.37
C SER A 240 -1.73 34.36 6.94
N VAL A 241 -1.60 33.18 7.53
CA VAL A 241 -0.32 32.58 7.90
C VAL A 241 -0.08 31.39 6.98
N HIS A 242 0.99 31.46 6.19
CA HIS A 242 1.49 30.33 5.42
C HIS A 242 2.47 29.53 6.27
N VAL A 243 2.22 28.24 6.40
CA VAL A 243 3.02 27.29 7.17
C VAL A 243 3.74 26.39 6.18
N THR A 244 5.06 26.27 6.31
CA THR A 244 5.87 25.29 5.58
C THR A 244 6.59 24.39 6.57
N ALA A 245 6.44 23.08 6.44
CA ALA A 245 7.14 22.09 7.24
C ALA A 245 8.06 21.25 6.36
N THR A 246 9.34 21.22 6.70
CA THR A 246 10.36 20.36 6.08
C THR A 246 10.82 19.32 7.09
N VAL A 247 10.71 18.04 6.72
CA VAL A 247 11.13 16.91 7.55
C VAL A 247 12.16 16.08 6.80
N GLU A 248 13.19 15.64 7.51
CA GLU A 248 14.24 14.78 7.00
C GLU A 248 14.46 13.57 7.92
N ALA A 249 14.81 12.44 7.32
CA ALA A 249 15.22 11.23 8.02
C ALA A 249 16.17 10.39 7.16
N PHE A 250 16.80 9.39 7.80
CA PHE A 250 17.50 8.31 7.09
C PHE A 250 16.80 6.99 7.41
N ASP A 251 15.86 6.56 6.57
CA ASP A 251 14.99 5.43 6.88
C ASP A 251 14.47 4.69 5.62
N ARG A 252 13.76 3.59 5.85
CA ARG A 252 13.23 2.62 4.89
C ARG A 252 11.90 3.06 4.27
N THR A 253 11.23 4.02 4.90
CA THR A 253 9.98 4.64 4.44
C THR A 253 10.12 6.15 4.34
N GLY A 254 9.21 6.81 3.61
CA GLY A 254 9.23 8.26 3.45
C GLY A 254 8.70 9.00 4.69
N VAL A 255 8.89 10.33 4.72
CA VAL A 255 8.50 11.22 5.81
C VAL A 255 7.39 12.21 5.42
N GLU A 256 6.58 11.85 4.42
CA GLU A 256 5.48 12.68 3.92
C GLU A 256 4.46 13.00 5.01
N MET A 257 4.14 12.00 5.84
CA MET A 257 3.14 12.15 6.89
C MET A 257 3.64 13.03 8.02
N GLU A 258 4.92 12.97 8.36
CA GLU A 258 5.52 13.81 9.37
C GLU A 258 5.47 15.29 8.97
N ALA A 259 5.76 15.59 7.70
CA ALA A 259 5.66 16.94 7.18
C ALA A 259 4.20 17.45 7.19
N LEU A 260 3.25 16.62 6.74
CA LEU A 260 1.82 16.95 6.72
C LEU A 260 1.25 17.17 8.13
N VAL A 261 1.59 16.29 9.08
CA VAL A 261 1.16 16.41 10.48
C VAL A 261 1.77 17.64 11.14
N ALA A 262 3.04 17.95 10.86
CA ALA A 262 3.69 19.16 11.36
C ALA A 262 2.99 20.43 10.86
N ALA A 263 2.75 20.55 9.55
CA ALA A 263 2.08 21.71 8.96
C ALA A 263 0.65 21.86 9.48
N SER A 264 -0.10 20.76 9.56
CA SER A 264 -1.48 20.76 10.06
C SER A 264 -1.56 21.18 11.53
N THR A 265 -0.66 20.66 12.37
CA THR A 265 -0.68 20.96 13.81
C THR A 265 -0.23 22.38 14.10
N ALA A 266 0.75 22.90 13.37
CA ALA A 266 1.12 24.30 13.45
C ALA A 266 -0.06 25.21 13.05
N ALA A 267 -0.79 24.90 11.98
CA ALA A 267 -2.00 25.63 11.58
C ALA A 267 -3.12 25.56 12.64
N LEU A 268 -3.38 24.38 13.22
CA LEU A 268 -4.32 24.21 14.33
C LEU A 268 -3.92 25.02 15.56
N THR A 269 -2.61 25.16 15.81
CA THR A 269 -2.10 25.95 16.94
C THR A 269 -2.29 27.45 16.70
N VAL A 270 -2.05 27.95 15.48
CA VAL A 270 -2.41 29.33 15.11
C VAL A 270 -3.89 29.59 15.36
N TYR A 271 -4.76 28.65 14.94
CA TYR A 271 -6.20 28.74 15.19
C TYR A 271 -6.50 28.80 16.70
N ASP A 272 -5.95 27.88 17.50
CA ASP A 272 -6.20 27.86 18.95
C ASP A 272 -5.82 29.17 19.65
N MET A 273 -4.69 29.74 19.23
CA MET A 273 -4.11 30.95 19.80
C MET A 273 -4.91 32.21 19.46
N LEU A 274 -5.66 32.21 18.35
CA LEU A 274 -6.38 33.39 17.86
C LEU A 274 -7.91 33.26 17.84
N LYS A 275 -8.49 32.08 18.10
CA LYS A 275 -9.95 31.84 18.01
C LYS A 275 -10.82 32.74 18.90
N ALA A 276 -10.23 33.44 19.86
CA ALA A 276 -10.94 34.43 20.68
C ALA A 276 -11.26 35.71 19.90
N PHE A 277 -10.44 36.07 18.90
CA PHE A 277 -10.59 37.26 18.06
C PHE A 277 -11.29 36.96 16.75
N ASP A 278 -11.12 35.74 16.24
CA ASP A 278 -11.82 35.31 15.03
C ASP A 278 -12.09 33.81 15.07
N ARG A 279 -13.37 33.42 15.20
CA ARG A 279 -13.79 32.02 15.13
C ARG A 279 -14.00 31.52 13.70
N SER A 280 -14.09 32.43 12.74
CA SER A 280 -14.34 32.14 11.33
C SER A 280 -13.05 31.85 10.54
N MET A 281 -11.89 31.86 11.20
CA MET A 281 -10.62 31.46 10.61
C MET A 281 -10.73 30.12 9.87
N GLN A 282 -10.02 30.00 8.76
CA GLN A 282 -10.04 28.81 7.91
C GLN A 282 -8.65 28.23 7.77
N ILE A 283 -8.52 26.94 8.11
CA ILE A 283 -7.33 26.14 7.79
C ILE A 283 -7.58 25.49 6.43
N SER A 284 -6.68 25.73 5.48
CA SER A 284 -6.83 25.25 4.11
C SER A 284 -5.47 24.90 3.50
N GLY A 285 -5.51 24.25 2.33
CA GLY A 285 -4.31 24.03 1.53
C GLY A 285 -3.28 23.08 2.15
N THR A 286 -3.64 22.28 3.15
CA THR A 286 -2.74 21.25 3.69
C THR A 286 -2.39 20.24 2.61
N ARG A 287 -1.15 20.24 2.15
CA ARG A 287 -0.69 19.37 1.06
C ARG A 287 0.81 19.16 1.04
N LEU A 288 1.23 18.07 0.40
CA LEU A 288 2.63 17.82 0.08
C LEU A 288 3.05 18.73 -1.11
N VAL A 289 4.19 19.39 -0.94
CA VAL A 289 4.83 20.28 -1.93
C VAL A 289 5.93 19.54 -2.67
N ALA A 290 6.80 18.85 -1.93
CA ALA A 290 7.88 18.06 -2.49
C ALA A 290 8.24 16.89 -1.59
N LYS A 291 8.81 15.84 -2.18
CA LYS A 291 9.55 14.81 -1.44
C LYS A 291 10.72 14.30 -2.27
N SER A 292 11.73 13.77 -1.61
CA SER A 292 12.86 13.11 -2.25
C SER A 292 13.27 11.83 -1.54
N GLY A 293 13.90 10.95 -2.31
CA GLY A 293 14.45 9.69 -1.82
C GLY A 293 13.46 8.52 -1.81
N GLY A 294 13.99 7.32 -1.99
CA GLY A 294 13.22 6.08 -2.08
C GLY A 294 12.92 5.60 -3.48
N ARG A 295 12.26 4.43 -3.52
CA ARG A 295 11.92 3.74 -4.77
C ARG A 295 10.98 4.55 -5.68
N SER A 296 10.08 5.35 -5.12
CA SER A 296 9.15 6.17 -5.90
C SER A 296 9.81 7.36 -6.58
N GLY A 297 11.09 7.63 -6.28
CA GLY A 297 11.78 8.83 -6.74
C GLY A 297 11.23 10.11 -6.12
N ASP A 298 11.69 11.21 -6.67
CA ASP A 298 11.35 12.55 -6.22
C ASP A 298 9.99 12.98 -6.76
N TYR A 299 9.26 13.74 -5.95
CA TYR A 299 8.00 14.36 -6.33
C TYR A 299 8.08 15.85 -6.04
N ARG A 300 7.56 16.65 -6.95
CA ARG A 300 7.36 18.09 -6.78
C ARG A 300 6.03 18.46 -7.42
N ARG A 301 5.26 19.27 -6.71
CA ARG A 301 4.00 19.84 -7.20
C ARG A 301 4.25 20.92 -8.24
#